data_AF-A0A521J5V0-F1
#
_entry.id   AF-A0A521J5V0-F1
#
_cell.length_a   1.000
_cell.length_b   1.000
_cell.length_c   1.000
_cell.angle_alpha   90.00
_cell.angle_beta   90.00
_cell.angle_gamma   90.00
#
_symmetry.space_group_name_H-M   'P 1'
#
loop_
_entity.id
_entity.type
_entity.pdbx_description
1 polymer ?
#
loop_
_entity_poly.entity_id
_entity_poly.type
_entity_poly.pdbx_seq_one_letter_code
_entity_poly.pdbx_strand_id
1 'polypeptide(L)'
;MLKKFVRGISFYILIIIIIYMFVLIIQNAEPAKDRLSYTQLVAEIESGRVKEVTVSDNNGMSIVSGKISNTRRFEAIVPSTEFNKLVQDYIERDRLDVKY
;
A
#
# COMPACT_ATOMS: atom_id res chain seq x y z
N MET A 1 21.36 -45.81 -17.46
CA MET A 1 19.96 -45.78 -16.98
C MET A 1 19.57 -44.44 -16.35
N LEU A 2 20.43 -43.78 -15.56
CA LEU A 2 20.12 -42.52 -14.86
C LEU A 2 19.64 -41.37 -15.77
N LYS A 3 20.23 -41.18 -16.96
CA LYS A 3 19.85 -40.12 -17.92
C LYS A 3 18.40 -40.16 -18.39
N LYS A 4 17.75 -41.34 -18.44
CA LYS A 4 16.34 -41.47 -18.85
C LYS A 4 15.39 -41.11 -17.69
N PHE A 5 15.79 -41.41 -16.45
CA PHE A 5 15.02 -41.12 -15.25
C PHE A 5 15.01 -39.62 -14.94
N VAL A 6 16.18 -38.97 -15.08
CA VAL A 6 16.32 -37.52 -14.91
C VAL A 6 15.48 -36.75 -15.93
N ARG A 7 15.32 -37.25 -17.17
CA ARG A 7 14.62 -36.54 -18.25
C ARG A 7 13.10 -36.44 -18.06
N GLY A 8 12.49 -37.40 -17.36
CA GLY A 8 11.06 -37.35 -17.00
C GLY A 8 10.82 -36.50 -15.76
N ILE A 9 11.63 -36.72 -14.72
CA ILE A 9 11.53 -36.00 -13.44
C ILE A 9 11.93 -34.53 -13.55
N SER A 10 12.87 -34.17 -14.44
CA SER A 10 13.28 -32.78 -14.65
C SER A 10 12.13 -31.89 -15.10
N PHE A 11 11.17 -32.44 -15.85
CA PHE A 11 10.01 -31.69 -16.31
C PHE A 11 9.07 -31.34 -15.16
N TYR A 12 8.79 -32.30 -14.27
CA TYR A 12 7.96 -32.08 -13.09
C TYR A 12 8.60 -31.12 -12.10
N ILE A 13 9.92 -31.24 -11.88
CA ILE A 13 10.66 -30.30 -11.03
C ILE A 13 10.60 -28.89 -11.62
N LEU A 14 10.73 -28.74 -12.94
CA LEU A 14 10.61 -27.45 -13.60
C LEU A 14 9.25 -26.78 -13.37
N ILE A 15 8.16 -27.55 -13.47
CA ILE A 15 6.80 -27.05 -13.19
C ILE A 15 6.68 -26.57 -11.74
N ILE A 16 7.19 -27.32 -10.77
CA ILE A 16 7.16 -26.92 -9.36
C ILE A 16 7.94 -25.62 -9.13
N ILE A 17 9.11 -25.46 -9.76
CA ILE A 17 9.89 -24.21 -9.68
C ILE A 17 9.11 -23.03 -10.26
N ILE A 18 8.44 -23.22 -11.40
CA ILE A 18 7.62 -22.18 -12.02
C ILE A 18 6.46 -21.78 -11.11
N ILE A 19 5.73 -22.76 -10.54
CA ILE A 19 4.64 -22.49 -9.59
C ILE A 19 5.16 -21.73 -8.37
N TYR A 20 6.29 -22.16 -7.80
CA TYR A 20 6.92 -21.49 -6.67
C TYR A 20 7.29 -20.05 -7.00
N MET A 21 7.83 -19.79 -8.19
CA MET A 21 8.14 -18.44 -8.67
C MET A 21 6.89 -17.56 -8.75
N PHE A 22 5.78 -18.07 -9.29
CA PHE A 22 4.52 -17.32 -9.33
C PHE A 22 3.95 -17.05 -7.94
N VAL A 23 4.00 -18.04 -7.04
CA VAL A 23 3.60 -17.87 -5.65
C VAL A 23 4.44 -16.78 -4.96
N LEU A 24 5.75 -16.74 -5.22
CA LEU A 24 6.65 -15.70 -4.72
C LEU A 24 6.27 -14.31 -5.28
N ILE A 25 6.01 -14.21 -6.58
CA ILE A 25 5.62 -12.95 -7.23
C ILE A 25 4.29 -12.43 -6.68
N ILE A 26 3.29 -13.28 -6.51
CA ILE A 26 1.97 -12.88 -5.99
C ILE A 26 2.06 -12.45 -4.52
N GLN A 27 2.85 -13.15 -3.71
CA GLN A 27 3.04 -12.77 -2.30
C GLN A 27 3.81 -11.46 -2.11
N ASN A 28 4.75 -11.16 -3.01
CA ASN A 28 5.57 -9.94 -2.96
C ASN A 28 5.01 -8.82 -3.85
N ALA A 29 3.90 -9.03 -4.53
CA ALA A 29 3.21 -7.97 -5.23
C ALA A 29 2.66 -6.99 -4.18
N GLU A 30 3.39 -5.91 -3.93
CA GLU A 30 2.88 -4.84 -3.10
C GLU A 30 1.55 -4.34 -3.70
N PRO A 31 0.49 -4.20 -2.89
CA PRO A 31 -0.76 -3.65 -3.39
C PRO A 31 -0.47 -2.27 -3.97
N ALA A 32 -0.91 -2.04 -5.21
CA ALA A 32 -0.73 -0.77 -5.89
C ALA A 32 -1.18 0.37 -4.97
N LYS A 33 -0.28 1.32 -4.71
CA LYS A 33 -0.60 2.54 -3.98
C LYS A 33 -1.21 3.53 -4.96
N ASP A 34 -2.50 3.82 -4.79
CA ASP A 34 -3.16 4.85 -5.56
C ASP A 34 -2.59 6.22 -5.16
N ARG A 35 -2.10 6.99 -6.13
CA ARG A 35 -1.66 8.36 -5.88
C ARG A 35 -2.89 9.28 -5.82
N LEU A 36 -3.21 9.77 -4.63
CA LEU A 36 -4.32 10.70 -4.44
C LEU A 36 -3.81 12.15 -4.48
N SER A 37 -4.60 13.03 -5.08
CA SER A 37 -4.42 14.47 -4.89
C SER A 37 -4.87 14.89 -3.48
N TYR A 38 -4.43 16.07 -3.05
CA TYR A 38 -4.85 16.64 -1.76
C TYR A 38 -6.37 16.70 -1.63
N THR A 39 -7.09 17.26 -2.61
CA THR A 39 -8.56 17.36 -2.58
C THR A 39 -9.24 15.99 -2.50
N GLN A 40 -8.70 14.99 -3.20
CA GLN A 40 -9.24 13.63 -3.13
C GLN A 40 -9.03 13.03 -1.74
N LEU A 41 -7.84 13.20 -1.15
CA LEU A 41 -7.56 12.75 0.20
C LEU A 41 -8.54 13.36 1.22
N VAL A 42 -8.78 14.68 1.14
CA VAL A 42 -9.73 15.35 2.03
C VAL A 42 -11.14 14.78 1.88
N ALA A 43 -11.61 14.60 0.65
CA ALA A 43 -12.94 14.02 0.40
C ALA A 43 -13.06 12.57 0.92
N GLU A 44 -11.99 11.78 0.82
CA GLU A 44 -11.94 10.42 1.35
C GLU A 44 -11.98 10.39 2.88
N ILE A 45 -11.26 11.31 3.55
CA ILE A 45 -11.30 11.50 5.01
C ILE A 45 -12.69 11.96 5.45
N GLU A 46 -13.27 12.97 4.79
CA GLU A 46 -14.62 13.49 5.09
C GLU A 46 -15.70 12.42 4.95
N SER A 47 -15.58 11.57 3.94
CA SER A 47 -16.51 10.46 3.71
C SER A 47 -16.36 9.32 4.72
N GLY A 48 -15.39 9.37 5.62
CA GLY A 48 -15.11 8.34 6.63
C GLY A 48 -14.54 7.03 6.05
N ARG A 49 -14.08 7.05 4.79
CA ARG A 49 -13.45 5.88 4.14
C ARG A 49 -12.01 5.67 4.58
N VAL A 50 -11.35 6.72 5.05
CA VAL A 50 -10.00 6.67 5.61
C VAL A 50 -10.09 6.85 7.12
N LYS A 51 -9.62 5.85 7.87
CA LYS A 51 -9.60 5.88 9.34
C LYS A 51 -8.20 6.07 9.93
N GLU A 52 -7.18 5.67 9.18
CA GLU A 52 -5.79 5.73 9.60
C GLU A 52 -4.96 6.36 8.49
N VAL A 53 -4.13 7.34 8.86
CA VAL A 53 -3.13 7.94 7.99
C VAL A 53 -1.76 7.92 8.66
N THR A 54 -0.73 7.61 7.87
CA THR A 54 0.67 7.72 8.26
C THR A 54 1.29 8.90 7.53
N VAL A 55 1.90 9.81 8.28
CA VAL A 55 2.50 11.04 7.75
C VAL A 55 4.01 10.92 7.87
N SER A 56 4.71 11.04 6.75
CA SER A 56 6.18 11.07 6.71
C SER A 56 6.64 12.43 6.18
N ASP A 57 7.39 13.16 7.00
CA ASP A 57 7.87 14.50 6.62
C ASP A 57 9.05 14.41 5.64
N ASN A 58 9.01 15.24 4.61
CA ASN A 58 10.02 15.31 3.55
C ASN A 58 10.27 16.77 3.15
N ASN A 59 11.14 17.44 3.92
CA ASN A 59 11.65 18.79 3.64
C ASN A 59 10.54 19.82 3.29
N GLY A 60 9.47 19.87 4.09
CA GLY A 60 8.37 20.84 3.93
C GLY A 60 7.16 20.32 3.12
N MET A 61 7.27 19.12 2.54
CA MET A 61 6.14 18.36 2.01
C MET A 61 5.96 17.09 2.83
N SER A 62 4.72 16.79 3.19
CA SER A 62 4.35 15.56 3.88
C SER A 62 3.90 14.52 2.88
N ILE A 63 4.45 13.32 2.98
CA ILE A 63 3.95 12.14 2.28
C ILE A 63 2.95 11.48 3.22
N VAL A 64 1.68 11.49 2.83
CA VAL A 64 0.60 10.88 3.58
C VAL A 64 0.23 9.57 2.92
N SER A 65 0.31 8.47 3.65
CA SER A 65 -0.10 7.17 3.18
C SER A 65 -1.16 6.57 4.08
N GLY A 66 -1.99 5.68 3.54
CA GLY A 66 -3.05 5.08 4.33
C GLY A 66 -3.76 3.97 3.57
N LYS A 67 -4.83 3.46 4.19
CA LYS A 67 -5.70 2.43 3.61
C LYS A 67 -7.12 2.97 3.50
N ILE A 68 -7.66 3.00 2.29
CA ILE A 68 -9.10 3.25 2.06
C ILE A 68 -9.90 1.95 2.30
N SER A 69 -9.29 0.80 2.02
CA SER A 69 -9.91 -0.52 2.23
C SER A 69 -8.83 -1.60 2.37
N ASN A 70 -9.23 -2.85 2.68
CA ASN A 70 -8.30 -3.99 2.85
C ASN A 70 -7.35 -4.20 1.66
N THR A 71 -7.72 -3.77 0.46
CA THR A 71 -6.95 -3.97 -0.78
C THR A 71 -6.39 -2.69 -1.39
N ARG A 72 -6.97 -1.52 -1.07
CA ARG A 72 -6.54 -0.22 -1.64
C ARG A 72 -5.77 0.60 -0.63
N ARG A 73 -4.48 0.77 -0.93
CA ARG A 73 -3.58 1.71 -0.25
C ARG A 73 -3.47 2.97 -1.08
N PHE A 74 -3.22 4.09 -0.43
CA PHE A 74 -2.98 5.33 -1.12
C PHE A 74 -1.73 6.02 -0.62
N GLU A 75 -1.23 6.94 -1.45
CA GLU A 75 -0.16 7.87 -1.12
C GLU A 75 -0.50 9.25 -1.70
N ALA A 76 -0.36 10.30 -0.91
CA ALA A 76 -0.61 11.68 -1.31
C ALA A 76 0.56 12.54 -0.84
N ILE A 77 0.98 13.48 -1.69
CA ILE A 77 2.01 14.46 -1.34
C ILE A 77 1.29 15.78 -1.09
N VAL A 78 1.43 16.29 0.13
CA VAL A 78 0.67 17.45 0.60
C VAL A 78 1.60 18.45 1.31
N PRO A 79 1.30 19.76 1.26
CA PRO A 79 2.04 20.73 2.05
C PRO A 79 1.89 20.44 3.56
N SER A 80 2.99 20.27 4.29
CA SER A 80 2.97 19.83 5.71
C SER A 80 2.16 20.78 6.60
N THR A 81 2.23 22.10 6.35
CA THR A 81 1.59 23.12 7.18
C THR A 81 0.07 23.15 7.05
N GLU A 82 -0.46 23.04 5.83
CA GLU A 82 -1.91 23.04 5.58
C GLU A 82 -2.55 21.72 6.01
N PHE A 83 -1.88 20.60 5.71
CA PHE A 83 -2.38 19.28 6.07
C PHE A 83 -2.45 19.07 7.59
N ASN A 84 -1.43 19.48 8.33
CA ASN A 84 -1.43 19.34 9.79
C ASN A 84 -2.59 20.10 10.46
N LYS A 85 -2.95 21.29 9.95
CA LYS A 85 -4.10 22.05 10.48
C LYS A 85 -5.42 21.33 10.22
N LEU A 86 -5.60 20.80 9.00
CA LEU A 86 -6.79 20.07 8.62
C LEU A 86 -6.95 18.80 9.48
N VAL A 87 -5.88 18.02 9.62
CA VAL A 87 -5.88 16.77 10.36
C VAL A 87 -6.20 16.97 11.85
N GLN A 88 -5.72 18.04 12.48
CA GLN A 88 -6.04 18.32 13.89
C GLN A 88 -7.55 18.45 14.14
N ASP A 89 -8.30 19.12 13.24
CA ASP A 89 -9.78 19.22 13.36
C ASP A 89 -10.46 17.84 13.24
N TYR A 90 -9.89 16.91 12.46
CA TYR A 90 -10.44 15.55 12.34
C TYR A 90 -10.04 14.61 13.50
N ILE A 91 -8.88 14.80 14.11
CA ILE A 91 -8.46 14.09 15.33
C ILE A 91 -9.36 14.52 16.49
N GLU A 92 -9.61 15.82 16.67
CA GLU A 92 -10.46 16.34 17.75
C GLU A 92 -11.90 15.83 17.68
N ARG A 93 -12.37 15.50 16.48
CA ARG A 93 -13.70 14.92 16.24
C ARG A 93 -13.75 13.40 16.39
N ASP A 94 -12.64 12.77 16.77
CA ASP A 94 -12.46 11.30 16.89
C ASP A 94 -12.79 10.57 15.56
N ARG A 95 -12.47 11.22 14.43
CA ARG A 95 -12.80 10.72 13.08
C ARG A 95 -11.60 10.14 12.35
N LEU A 96 -10.38 10.42 12.81
CA LEU A 96 -9.15 10.08 12.12
C LEU A 96 -8.02 9.79 13.12
N ASP A 97 -7.37 8.64 12.96
CA ASP A 97 -6.14 8.29 13.68
C ASP A 97 -4.92 8.61 12.80
N VAL A 98 -3.95 9.32 13.37
CA VAL A 98 -2.78 9.82 12.65
C VAL A 98 -1.51 9.36 13.31
N LYS A 99 -0.67 8.69 12.52
CA LYS A 99 0.63 8.17 12.95
C LYS A 99 1.73 8.98 12.26
N TYR A 100 2.67 9.47 13.06
CA TYR A 100 3.88 10.17 12.60
C TYR A 100 5.06 9.20 12.56
#